data_AF-K0YRQ1-F1
#
_entry.id   AF-K0YRQ1-F1
#
_cell.length_a   1.000
_cell.length_b   1.000
_cell.length_c   1.000
_cell.angle_alpha   90.00
_cell.angle_beta   90.00
_cell.angle_gamma   90.00
#
_symmetry.space_group_name_H-M   'P 1'
#
loop_
_entity.id
_entity.type
_entity.pdbx_description
1 polymer ?
#
loop_
_entity_poly.entity_id
_entity_poly.type
_entity_poly.pdbx_seq_one_letter_code
_entity_poly.pdbx_strand_id
1 'polypeptide(L)'
;MTVLDTAGDVRAHPTGKLGSLGLQEREGYETTQVVSGGNRELGGHFLSVNRGRLNTCDDVLRDISIRGGGFIASARNPLEISYVREHAAHGSISLALDLGADMQEAGGGSELVDAVAERLGGEVLATGPLTIEEPVETYGSFDHGAFRVGEYVVPFLNEFMAVTSGEERVASYPDSIIMIDLETSDSVAVKDVGEGGHETALIVVPAGKLPVSTSAIDPTALRECEEILKIPFLEHLDESLRGGTNAYRPAGE
;
A
#
# COMPACT_ATOMS: atom_id res chain seq x y z
N MET A 1 -13.37 22.43 -4.12
CA MET A 1 -12.26 21.68 -3.49
C MET A 1 -11.32 21.30 -4.62
N THR A 2 -10.04 21.60 -4.49
CA THR A 2 -9.02 21.20 -5.47
C THR A 2 -8.34 19.96 -4.92
N VAL A 3 -8.21 18.92 -5.75
CA VAL A 3 -7.44 17.72 -5.42
C VAL A 3 -6.03 17.93 -5.96
N LEU A 4 -5.03 17.71 -5.12
CA LEU A 4 -3.63 17.72 -5.54
C LEU A 4 -3.28 16.35 -6.13
N ASP A 5 -2.55 16.32 -7.24
CA ASP A 5 -2.04 15.07 -7.83
C ASP A 5 -0.84 14.54 -7.03
N THR A 6 -1.17 14.02 -5.86
CA THR A 6 -0.20 13.49 -4.90
C THR A 6 -0.88 12.57 -3.90
N ALA A 7 -0.12 11.66 -3.33
CA ALA A 7 -0.60 10.75 -2.30
C ALA A 7 0.42 10.59 -1.16
N GLY A 8 -0.07 10.05 -0.02
CA GLY A 8 0.75 9.64 1.12
C GLY A 8 1.83 8.64 0.73
N ASP A 9 1.54 7.80 -0.26
CA ASP A 9 2.48 7.10 -1.13
C ASP A 9 1.70 6.63 -2.37
N VAL A 10 2.38 6.22 -3.45
CA VAL A 10 1.69 5.62 -4.62
C VAL A 10 1.17 4.21 -4.32
N ARG A 11 1.72 3.54 -3.30
CA ARG A 11 1.33 2.19 -2.91
C ARG A 11 0.54 2.19 -1.62
N ALA A 12 -0.29 1.16 -1.47
CA ALA A 12 -0.95 0.85 -0.22
C ALA A 12 0.08 0.45 0.85
N HIS A 13 -0.32 0.57 2.11
CA HIS A 13 0.58 0.38 3.24
C HIS A 13 -0.15 -0.03 4.53
N PRO A 14 0.43 -0.92 5.36
CA PRO A 14 -0.29 -1.53 6.49
C PRO A 14 -0.63 -0.54 7.60
N THR A 15 0.28 0.39 7.85
CA THR A 15 0.23 1.28 9.01
C THR A 15 -0.06 2.71 8.59
N GLY A 16 -0.68 3.46 9.50
CA GLY A 16 -0.89 4.89 9.30
C GLY A 16 0.43 5.67 9.14
N LYS A 17 1.52 5.18 9.74
CA LYS A 17 2.86 5.80 9.69
C LYS A 17 3.42 5.81 8.27
N LEU A 18 3.32 4.70 7.56
CA LEU A 18 3.81 4.56 6.18
C LEU A 18 3.05 5.47 5.18
N GLY A 19 1.85 5.93 5.54
CA GLY A 19 1.04 6.87 4.75
C GLY A 19 1.01 8.31 5.24
N SER A 20 1.81 8.65 6.27
CA SER A 20 1.73 9.93 6.96
C SER A 20 2.83 10.93 6.57
N LEU A 21 3.51 10.75 5.43
CA LEU A 21 4.47 11.72 4.90
C LEU A 21 5.62 12.04 5.88
N GLY A 22 6.00 11.08 6.73
CA GLY A 22 7.06 11.24 7.74
C GLY A 22 6.68 12.15 8.92
N LEU A 23 5.40 12.53 9.07
CA LEU A 23 4.96 13.46 10.10
C LEU A 23 5.23 12.99 11.54
N GLN A 24 5.39 11.69 11.74
CA GLN A 24 5.76 11.12 13.03
C GLN A 24 7.14 11.61 13.50
N GLU A 25 8.04 11.91 12.57
CA GLU A 25 9.40 12.41 12.86
C GLU A 25 9.45 13.95 12.95
N ARG A 26 8.36 14.65 12.58
CA ARG A 26 8.29 16.11 12.65
C ARG A 26 8.15 16.56 14.11
N GLU A 27 9.25 17.04 14.67
CA GLU A 27 9.28 17.55 16.04
C GLU A 27 8.19 18.61 16.28
N GLY A 28 7.42 18.43 17.35
CA GLY A 28 6.36 19.35 17.76
C GLY A 28 5.10 19.35 16.89
N TYR A 29 4.98 18.46 15.88
CA TYR A 29 3.76 18.36 15.10
C TYR A 29 2.60 17.80 15.94
N GLU A 30 1.51 18.56 16.02
CA GLU A 30 0.24 18.11 16.59
C GLU A 30 -0.75 17.86 15.46
N THR A 31 -1.19 16.61 15.30
CA THR A 31 -2.18 16.29 14.29
C THR A 31 -3.58 16.74 14.73
N THR A 32 -4.42 17.10 13.76
CA THR A 32 -5.88 17.09 13.92
C THR A 32 -6.42 16.01 12.99
N GLN A 33 -7.16 15.06 13.56
CA GLN A 33 -7.79 13.99 12.81
C GLN A 33 -9.28 13.95 13.11
N VAL A 34 -10.09 14.08 12.07
CA VAL A 34 -11.54 14.00 12.14
C VAL A 34 -11.97 12.69 11.53
N VAL A 35 -12.86 11.99 12.21
CA VAL A 35 -13.48 10.76 11.72
C VAL A 35 -14.99 10.89 11.75
N SER A 36 -15.64 10.47 10.67
CA SER A 36 -17.09 10.30 10.60
C SER A 36 -17.39 9.02 9.83
N GLY A 37 -18.06 8.08 10.46
CA GLY A 37 -18.37 6.82 9.80
C GLY A 37 -18.91 5.79 10.78
N GLY A 38 -18.87 4.53 10.37
CA GLY A 38 -19.48 3.42 11.08
C GLY A 38 -20.87 3.06 10.55
N ASN A 39 -21.21 1.79 10.73
CA ASN A 39 -22.45 1.17 10.32
C ASN A 39 -23.61 1.65 11.19
N ARG A 40 -24.47 2.49 10.61
CA ARG A 40 -25.66 3.05 11.28
C ARG A 40 -26.67 1.98 11.68
N GLU A 41 -26.80 0.90 10.91
CA GLU A 41 -27.74 -0.20 11.18
C GLU A 41 -27.34 -0.97 12.44
N LEU A 42 -26.04 -1.04 12.72
CA LEU A 42 -25.50 -1.60 13.96
C LEU A 42 -25.42 -0.58 15.11
N GLY A 43 -25.92 0.64 14.92
CA GLY A 43 -25.79 1.73 15.88
C GLY A 43 -24.37 2.27 16.04
N GLY A 44 -23.47 1.93 15.12
CA GLY A 44 -22.02 2.20 15.20
C GLY A 44 -21.57 3.54 14.63
N HIS A 45 -22.48 4.43 14.22
CA HIS A 45 -22.05 5.73 13.68
C HIS A 45 -21.34 6.56 14.75
N PHE A 46 -20.09 6.93 14.47
CA PHE A 46 -19.22 7.67 15.36
C PHE A 46 -18.65 8.91 14.68
N LEU A 47 -18.61 10.02 15.42
CA LEU A 47 -17.97 11.26 15.02
C LEU A 47 -16.95 11.63 16.11
N SER A 48 -15.69 11.81 15.73
CA SER A 48 -14.65 12.29 16.66
C SER A 48 -13.76 13.32 16.00
N VAL A 49 -13.27 14.24 16.82
CA VAL A 49 -12.19 15.17 16.48
C VAL A 49 -11.08 14.92 17.51
N ASN A 50 -9.97 14.36 17.05
CA ASN A 50 -8.84 14.01 17.87
C ASN A 50 -7.69 14.99 17.59
N ARG A 51 -7.06 15.48 18.65
CA ARG A 51 -5.86 16.32 18.58
C ARG A 51 -4.79 15.76 19.50
N GLY A 52 -3.55 15.69 19.00
CA GLY A 52 -2.42 15.18 19.78
C GLY A 52 -1.32 14.60 18.90
N ARG A 53 -0.61 13.61 19.44
CA ARG A 53 0.42 12.87 18.70
C ARG A 53 -0.21 12.01 17.61
N LEU A 54 0.43 11.98 16.44
CA LEU A 54 -0.07 11.29 15.25
C LEU A 54 -0.47 9.85 15.52
N ASN A 55 0.45 9.05 16.05
CA ASN A 55 0.22 7.62 16.31
C ASN A 55 -0.94 7.39 17.29
N THR A 56 -1.00 8.18 18.37
CA THR A 56 -2.08 8.07 19.35
C THR A 56 -3.44 8.38 18.74
N CYS A 57 -3.52 9.37 17.84
CA CYS A 57 -4.77 9.66 17.12
C CYS A 57 -5.11 8.55 16.10
N ASP A 58 -4.13 8.03 15.36
CA ASP A 58 -4.33 6.92 14.41
C ASP A 58 -4.84 5.65 15.13
N ASP A 59 -4.30 5.32 16.32
CA ASP A 59 -4.76 4.20 17.14
C ASP A 59 -6.23 4.37 17.55
N VAL A 60 -6.61 5.57 17.99
CA VAL A 60 -8.01 5.89 18.31
C VAL A 60 -8.92 5.77 17.09
N LEU A 61 -8.47 6.21 15.91
CA LEU A 61 -9.23 6.07 14.66
C LEU A 61 -9.43 4.59 14.29
N ARG A 62 -8.40 3.75 14.45
CA ARG A 62 -8.47 2.30 14.22
C ARG A 62 -9.47 1.65 15.18
N ASP A 63 -9.44 2.00 16.46
CA ASP A 63 -10.42 1.55 17.45
C ASP A 63 -11.85 1.96 17.10
N ILE A 64 -12.04 3.20 16.63
CA ILE A 64 -13.34 3.70 16.17
C ILE A 64 -13.81 2.90 14.95
N SER A 65 -12.93 2.58 14.00
CA SER A 65 -13.27 1.76 12.82
C SER A 65 -13.78 0.39 13.23
N ILE A 66 -13.05 -0.31 14.10
CA ILE A 66 -13.42 -1.64 14.59
C ILE A 66 -14.78 -1.60 15.29
N ARG A 67 -14.96 -0.67 16.25
CA ARG A 67 -16.21 -0.54 17.02
C ARG A 67 -17.38 -0.04 16.17
N GLY A 68 -17.08 0.73 15.13
CA GLY A 68 -18.05 1.29 14.20
C GLY A 68 -18.53 0.30 13.14
N GLY A 69 -17.99 -0.93 13.06
CA GLY A 69 -18.39 -1.90 12.05
C GLY A 69 -17.53 -1.90 10.79
N GLY A 70 -16.24 -1.56 10.93
CA GLY A 70 -15.18 -1.84 9.95
C GLY A 70 -14.92 -0.76 8.91
N PHE A 71 -15.69 0.34 8.89
CA PHE A 71 -15.48 1.42 7.92
C PHE A 71 -15.67 2.80 8.53
N ILE A 72 -14.73 3.69 8.24
CA ILE A 72 -14.77 5.11 8.61
C ILE A 72 -14.27 6.00 7.47
N ALA A 73 -14.82 7.21 7.36
CA ALA A 73 -14.18 8.27 6.59
C ALA A 73 -13.37 9.15 7.54
N SER A 74 -12.15 9.51 7.13
CA SER A 74 -11.29 10.40 7.92
C SER A 74 -10.76 11.57 7.10
N ALA A 75 -10.63 12.72 7.75
CA ALA A 75 -9.89 13.87 7.27
C ALA A 75 -8.83 14.18 8.33
N ARG A 76 -7.56 14.04 7.97
CA ARG A 76 -6.44 14.09 8.93
C ARG A 76 -5.29 14.94 8.39
N ASN A 77 -4.41 15.33 9.30
CA ASN A 77 -3.12 15.95 9.01
C ASN A 77 -3.25 17.19 8.10
N PRO A 78 -3.78 18.33 8.58
CA PRO A 78 -3.65 19.58 7.85
C PRO A 78 -2.15 19.92 7.71
N LEU A 79 -1.71 20.20 6.48
CA LEU A 79 -0.30 20.40 6.14
C LEU A 79 -0.07 21.61 5.25
N GLU A 80 1.12 22.18 5.37
CA GLU A 80 1.64 23.18 4.46
C GLU A 80 1.94 22.55 3.09
N ILE A 81 1.61 23.26 2.00
CA ILE A 81 1.90 22.80 0.63
C ILE A 81 3.39 22.53 0.44
N SER A 82 4.27 23.30 1.10
CA SER A 82 5.71 23.07 1.06
C SER A 82 6.11 21.71 1.63
N TYR A 83 5.43 21.25 2.69
CA TYR A 83 5.68 19.94 3.29
C TYR A 83 5.22 18.82 2.34
N VAL A 84 4.03 18.96 1.76
CA VAL A 84 3.53 18.01 0.74
C VAL A 84 4.51 17.92 -0.43
N ARG A 85 5.02 19.06 -0.92
CA ARG A 85 6.01 19.11 -2.01
C ARG A 85 7.28 18.33 -1.70
N GLU A 86 7.75 18.35 -0.45
CA GLU A 86 9.00 17.71 -0.05
C GLU A 86 8.84 16.22 0.26
N HIS A 87 7.66 15.80 0.74
CA HIS A 87 7.50 14.48 1.36
C HIS A 87 6.61 13.50 0.58
N ALA A 88 5.72 13.98 -0.28
CA ALA A 88 4.67 13.17 -0.88
C ALA A 88 5.06 12.49 -2.19
N ALA A 89 4.34 11.44 -2.54
CA ALA A 89 4.47 10.79 -3.84
C ALA A 89 3.72 11.64 -4.88
N HIS A 90 4.46 12.30 -5.79
CA HIS A 90 3.88 13.24 -6.77
C HIS A 90 3.48 12.52 -8.06
N GLY A 91 2.32 12.88 -8.60
CA GLY A 91 1.82 12.27 -9.83
C GLY A 91 1.07 10.94 -9.63
N SER A 92 0.78 10.55 -8.38
CA SER A 92 0.16 9.26 -8.08
C SER A 92 -1.23 9.09 -8.66
N ILE A 93 -2.04 10.15 -8.73
CA ILE A 93 -3.38 10.09 -9.31
C ILE A 93 -3.27 9.97 -10.82
N SER A 94 -2.41 10.77 -11.44
CA SER A 94 -2.19 10.69 -12.88
C SER A 94 -1.64 9.32 -13.30
N LEU A 95 -0.71 8.75 -12.54
CA LEU A 95 -0.22 7.38 -12.78
C LEU A 95 -1.34 6.35 -12.71
N ALA A 96 -2.23 6.43 -11.72
CA ALA A 96 -3.36 5.51 -11.60
C ALA A 96 -4.35 5.66 -12.77
N LEU A 97 -4.57 6.88 -13.25
CA LEU A 97 -5.44 7.16 -14.40
C LEU A 97 -4.84 6.62 -15.70
N ASP A 98 -3.55 6.88 -15.93
CA ASP A 98 -2.84 6.40 -17.12
C ASP A 98 -2.74 4.87 -17.12
N LEU A 99 -2.43 4.25 -15.98
CA LEU A 99 -2.46 2.80 -15.82
C LEU A 99 -3.85 2.23 -16.13
N GLY A 100 -4.91 2.85 -15.59
CA GLY A 100 -6.28 2.41 -15.85
C GLY A 100 -6.68 2.55 -17.32
N ALA A 101 -6.17 3.56 -18.03
CA ALA A 101 -6.39 3.73 -19.47
C ALA A 101 -5.68 2.63 -20.27
N ASP A 102 -4.42 2.34 -19.95
CA ASP A 102 -3.67 1.25 -20.61
C ASP A 102 -4.31 -0.11 -20.37
N MET A 103 -4.77 -0.39 -19.14
CA MET A 103 -5.49 -1.62 -18.82
C MET A 103 -6.77 -1.75 -19.65
N GLN A 104 -7.54 -0.67 -19.81
CA GLN A 104 -8.75 -0.66 -20.64
C GLN A 104 -8.44 -0.87 -22.14
N GLU A 105 -7.32 -0.33 -22.63
CA GLU A 105 -6.90 -0.50 -24.03
C GLU A 105 -6.39 -1.91 -24.31
N ALA A 106 -5.61 -2.49 -23.38
CA ALA A 106 -5.07 -3.84 -23.48
C ALA A 106 -6.15 -4.93 -23.35
N GLY A 107 -7.29 -4.64 -22.71
CA GLY A 107 -8.37 -5.60 -22.51
C GLY A 107 -8.15 -6.45 -21.27
N GLY A 108 -7.75 -7.72 -21.41
CA GLY A 108 -7.68 -8.66 -20.29
C GLY A 108 -6.64 -9.76 -20.45
N GLY A 109 -6.45 -10.55 -19.40
CA GLY A 109 -5.49 -11.67 -19.38
C GLY A 109 -4.04 -11.19 -19.56
N SER A 110 -3.25 -11.87 -20.41
CA SER A 110 -1.81 -11.61 -20.54
C SER A 110 -1.49 -10.21 -21.09
N GLU A 111 -2.29 -9.71 -22.03
CA GLU A 111 -2.06 -8.38 -22.63
C GLU A 111 -2.21 -7.26 -21.59
N LEU A 112 -3.17 -7.39 -20.67
CA LEU A 112 -3.32 -6.47 -19.55
C LEU A 112 -2.16 -6.58 -18.55
N VAL A 113 -1.68 -7.79 -18.25
CA VAL A 113 -0.50 -8.00 -17.39
C VAL A 113 0.74 -7.32 -17.98
N ASP A 114 0.97 -7.47 -19.27
CA ASP A 114 2.08 -6.84 -19.98
C ASP A 114 1.96 -5.31 -19.94
N ALA A 115 0.77 -4.76 -20.16
CA ALA A 115 0.52 -3.32 -20.08
C ALA A 115 0.77 -2.75 -18.67
N VAL A 116 0.37 -3.48 -17.62
CA VAL A 116 0.64 -3.09 -16.23
C VAL A 116 2.15 -3.11 -15.94
N ALA A 117 2.85 -4.17 -16.34
CA ALA A 117 4.29 -4.27 -16.15
C ALA A 117 5.03 -3.16 -16.92
N GLU A 118 4.62 -2.86 -18.15
CA GLU A 118 5.22 -1.80 -18.98
C GLU A 118 5.02 -0.41 -18.36
N ARG A 119 3.79 -0.02 -18.01
CA ARG A 119 3.47 1.29 -17.43
C ARG A 119 4.25 1.55 -16.15
N LEU A 120 4.33 0.55 -15.29
CA LEU A 120 4.96 0.69 -13.98
C LEU A 120 6.49 0.48 -14.04
N GLY A 121 7.00 -0.08 -15.13
CA GLY A 121 8.41 -0.47 -15.25
C GLY A 121 8.75 -1.66 -14.36
N GLY A 122 7.83 -2.62 -14.26
CA GLY A 122 7.93 -3.84 -13.48
C GLY A 122 8.28 -5.08 -14.28
N GLU A 123 8.37 -6.20 -13.57
CA GLU A 123 8.66 -7.54 -14.12
C GLU A 123 7.57 -8.54 -13.69
N VAL A 124 7.10 -9.36 -14.62
CA VAL A 124 6.21 -10.49 -14.34
C VAL A 124 7.06 -11.66 -13.85
N LEU A 125 7.02 -11.96 -12.55
CA LEU A 125 7.82 -13.02 -11.94
C LEU A 125 7.27 -14.41 -12.22
N ALA A 126 5.94 -14.55 -12.14
CA ALA A 126 5.27 -15.82 -12.33
C ALA A 126 3.82 -15.66 -12.81
N THR A 127 3.33 -16.71 -13.44
CA THR A 127 1.93 -16.89 -13.79
C THR A 127 1.50 -18.29 -13.37
N GLY A 128 0.33 -18.41 -12.76
CA GLY A 128 -0.25 -19.70 -12.39
C GLY A 128 -1.19 -19.61 -11.19
N PRO A 129 -1.61 -20.76 -10.64
CA PRO A 129 -2.56 -20.80 -9.55
C PRO A 129 -1.95 -20.23 -8.27
N LEU A 130 -2.70 -19.35 -7.60
CA LEU A 130 -2.42 -18.94 -6.25
C LEU A 130 -2.74 -20.09 -5.29
N THR A 131 -1.77 -20.45 -4.44
CA THR A 131 -1.97 -21.44 -3.37
C THR A 131 -1.69 -20.81 -2.01
N ILE A 132 -2.49 -21.16 -1.01
CA ILE A 132 -2.29 -20.68 0.38
C ILE A 132 -1.05 -21.35 0.96
N GLU A 133 -0.06 -20.56 1.37
CA GLU A 133 1.15 -21.02 2.05
C GLU A 133 0.94 -20.99 3.58
N GLU A 134 0.39 -19.88 4.08
CA GLU A 134 -0.03 -19.69 5.46
C GLU A 134 -1.45 -19.08 5.48
N PRO A 135 -2.37 -19.60 6.31
CA PRO A 135 -3.75 -19.13 6.34
C PRO A 135 -3.82 -17.65 6.79
N VAL A 136 -4.85 -16.95 6.30
CA VAL A 136 -5.14 -15.58 6.74
C VAL A 136 -5.56 -15.59 8.20
N GLU A 137 -4.83 -14.85 9.04
CA GLU A 137 -5.18 -14.59 10.44
C GLU A 137 -5.28 -13.08 10.67
N THR A 138 -6.30 -12.65 11.43
CA THR A 138 -6.50 -11.23 11.75
C THR A 138 -6.16 -10.97 13.21
N TYR A 139 -5.18 -10.10 13.47
CA TYR A 139 -4.86 -9.61 14.81
C TYR A 139 -4.76 -8.08 14.82
N GLY A 140 -5.48 -7.43 15.74
CA GLY A 140 -5.38 -5.96 15.90
C GLY A 140 -5.72 -5.17 14.63
N SER A 141 -6.64 -5.66 13.77
CA SER A 141 -6.99 -5.15 12.43
C SER A 141 -5.88 -5.22 11.38
N PHE A 142 -4.96 -6.15 11.55
CA PHE A 142 -4.01 -6.56 10.54
C PHE A 142 -4.29 -8.00 10.14
N ASP A 143 -4.52 -8.20 8.84
CA ASP A 143 -4.57 -9.52 8.22
C ASP A 143 -3.15 -9.92 7.85
N HIS A 144 -2.69 -11.05 8.33
CA HIS A 144 -1.38 -11.60 8.00
C HIS A 144 -1.47 -13.05 7.55
N GLY A 145 -0.49 -13.47 6.77
CA GLY A 145 -0.38 -14.81 6.20
C GLY A 145 0.54 -14.78 4.99
N ALA A 146 0.49 -15.83 4.18
CA ALA A 146 1.31 -15.93 2.99
C ALA A 146 0.61 -16.77 1.91
N PHE A 147 0.87 -16.44 0.66
CA PHE A 147 0.49 -17.27 -0.47
C PHE A 147 1.70 -17.57 -1.34
N ARG A 148 1.50 -18.45 -2.32
CA ARG A 148 2.51 -18.87 -3.28
C ARG A 148 1.96 -18.84 -4.70
N VAL A 149 2.81 -18.45 -5.64
CA VAL A 149 2.59 -18.58 -7.09
C VAL A 149 3.86 -19.14 -7.71
N GLY A 150 3.79 -20.38 -8.21
CA GLY A 150 4.98 -21.10 -8.66
C GLY A 150 5.99 -21.30 -7.52
N GLU A 151 7.22 -20.86 -7.72
CA GLU A 151 8.29 -20.94 -6.70
C GLU A 151 8.25 -19.80 -5.67
N TYR A 152 7.50 -18.73 -5.93
CA TYR A 152 7.55 -17.51 -5.15
C TYR A 152 6.58 -17.52 -3.97
N VAL A 153 7.07 -17.19 -2.78
CA VAL A 153 6.25 -16.98 -1.57
C VAL A 153 6.08 -15.50 -1.32
N VAL A 154 4.84 -15.10 -1.03
CA VAL A 154 4.43 -13.71 -0.82
C VAL A 154 3.76 -13.57 0.53
N PRO A 155 4.50 -13.22 1.60
CA PRO A 155 3.92 -12.84 2.88
C PRO A 155 3.23 -11.48 2.78
N PHE A 156 2.16 -11.30 3.55
CA PHE A 156 1.38 -10.08 3.57
C PHE A 156 1.02 -9.63 4.98
N LEU A 157 0.79 -8.33 5.11
CA LEU A 157 0.25 -7.66 6.28
C LEU A 157 -0.69 -6.58 5.76
N ASN A 158 -1.98 -6.89 5.57
CA ASN A 158 -2.98 -6.12 4.78
C ASN A 158 -2.60 -5.86 3.30
N GLU A 159 -1.33 -5.67 3.01
CA GLU A 159 -0.70 -5.53 1.70
C GLU A 159 0.39 -6.59 1.53
N PHE A 160 0.75 -6.89 0.28
CA PHE A 160 1.85 -7.81 -0.03
C PHE A 160 3.19 -7.13 0.32
N MET A 161 3.95 -7.75 1.22
CA MET A 161 5.09 -7.07 1.87
C MET A 161 6.45 -7.52 1.36
N ALA A 162 6.56 -8.73 0.82
CA ALA A 162 7.80 -9.21 0.24
C ALA A 162 7.56 -10.36 -0.74
N VAL A 163 8.59 -10.73 -1.49
CA VAL A 163 8.62 -11.93 -2.33
C VAL A 163 9.93 -12.68 -2.08
N THR A 164 9.87 -13.99 -1.92
CA THR A 164 11.05 -14.86 -1.89
C THR A 164 10.95 -16.00 -2.90
N SER A 165 12.10 -16.42 -3.45
CA SER A 165 12.24 -17.74 -4.06
C SER A 165 13.25 -18.55 -3.25
N GLY A 166 12.79 -19.60 -2.58
CA GLY A 166 13.60 -20.30 -1.58
C GLY A 166 14.10 -19.37 -0.49
N GLU A 167 15.42 -19.26 -0.35
CA GLU A 167 16.09 -18.36 0.62
C GLU A 167 16.39 -16.96 0.05
N GLU A 168 16.19 -16.75 -1.25
CA GLU A 168 16.49 -15.47 -1.91
C GLU A 168 15.34 -14.47 -1.72
N ARG A 169 15.69 -13.24 -1.32
CA ARG A 169 14.78 -12.09 -1.34
C ARG A 169 14.70 -11.55 -2.76
N VAL A 170 13.54 -11.67 -3.39
CA VAL A 170 13.29 -11.16 -4.75
C VAL A 170 12.76 -9.73 -4.73
N ALA A 171 11.86 -9.43 -3.79
CA ALA A 171 11.29 -8.09 -3.60
C ALA A 171 10.99 -7.84 -2.13
N SER A 172 11.09 -6.59 -1.70
CA SER A 172 10.75 -6.19 -0.34
C SER A 172 10.07 -4.84 -0.34
N TYR A 173 9.04 -4.63 0.49
CA TYR A 173 8.46 -3.31 0.65
C TYR A 173 9.59 -2.28 0.93
N PRO A 174 9.65 -1.15 0.20
CA PRO A 174 8.59 -0.57 -0.62
C PRO A 174 8.69 -0.88 -2.12
N ASP A 175 9.00 -2.11 -2.55
CA ASP A 175 8.79 -2.60 -3.94
C ASP A 175 7.34 -3.07 -4.16
N SER A 176 6.73 -2.80 -5.32
CA SER A 176 5.28 -3.01 -5.54
C SER A 176 5.11 -4.45 -5.86
N ILE A 177 4.27 -5.12 -5.10
CA ILE A 177 3.94 -6.51 -5.35
C ILE A 177 2.48 -6.49 -5.75
N ILE A 178 2.20 -6.88 -6.98
CA ILE A 178 0.89 -6.76 -7.59
C ILE A 178 0.47 -8.14 -8.05
N MET A 179 -0.79 -8.48 -7.76
CA MET A 179 -1.43 -9.70 -8.22
C MET A 179 -2.60 -9.33 -9.11
N ILE A 180 -2.68 -9.98 -10.27
CA ILE A 180 -3.80 -9.84 -11.21
C ILE A 180 -4.42 -11.21 -11.41
N ASP A 181 -5.72 -11.32 -11.22
CA ASP A 181 -6.49 -12.50 -11.60
C ASP A 181 -6.64 -12.51 -13.14
N LEU A 182 -6.18 -13.57 -13.79
CA LEU A 182 -6.15 -13.66 -15.25
C LEU A 182 -7.52 -13.94 -15.86
N GLU A 183 -8.46 -14.46 -15.08
CA GLU A 183 -9.82 -14.73 -15.55
C GLU A 183 -10.66 -13.46 -15.52
N THR A 184 -10.58 -12.69 -14.44
CA THR A 184 -11.37 -11.46 -14.27
C THR A 184 -10.64 -10.22 -14.74
N SER A 185 -9.31 -10.26 -14.82
CA SER A 185 -8.42 -9.11 -15.04
C SER A 185 -8.47 -8.05 -13.93
N ASP A 186 -9.02 -8.41 -12.76
CA ASP A 186 -9.03 -7.57 -11.57
C ASP A 186 -7.76 -7.77 -10.72
N SER A 187 -7.40 -6.76 -9.94
CA SER A 187 -6.36 -6.89 -8.92
C SER A 187 -6.82 -7.81 -7.78
N VAL A 188 -5.96 -8.73 -7.35
CA VAL A 188 -6.22 -9.57 -6.17
C VAL A 188 -5.73 -8.85 -4.92
N ALA A 189 -6.63 -8.60 -3.97
CA ALA A 189 -6.28 -8.04 -2.67
C ALA A 189 -6.17 -9.14 -1.59
N VAL A 190 -5.56 -8.82 -0.44
CA VAL A 190 -5.39 -9.78 0.68
C VAL A 190 -6.70 -10.46 1.10
N LYS A 191 -7.82 -9.72 1.09
CA LYS A 191 -9.15 -10.27 1.41
C LYS A 191 -9.60 -11.39 0.47
N ASP A 192 -9.09 -11.41 -0.77
CA ASP A 192 -9.47 -12.36 -1.82
C ASP A 192 -8.47 -13.55 -1.86
N VAL A 193 -7.25 -13.39 -1.31
CA VAL A 193 -6.23 -14.46 -1.21
C VAL A 193 -6.74 -15.71 -0.50
N GLY A 194 -7.63 -15.54 0.50
CA GLY A 194 -8.15 -16.63 1.31
C GLY A 194 -8.99 -17.66 0.55
N GLU A 195 -9.46 -17.33 -0.65
CA GLU A 195 -10.23 -18.25 -1.50
C GLU A 195 -9.31 -19.27 -2.21
N GLY A 196 -8.10 -18.86 -2.58
CA GLY A 196 -7.13 -19.69 -3.29
C GLY A 196 -7.59 -20.10 -4.70
N GLY A 197 -6.69 -20.72 -5.47
CA GLY A 197 -7.03 -21.33 -6.76
C GLY A 197 -7.24 -20.36 -7.92
N HIS A 198 -7.10 -19.06 -7.70
CA HIS A 198 -7.11 -18.04 -8.76
C HIS A 198 -5.93 -18.27 -9.72
N GLU A 199 -6.18 -18.32 -11.02
CA GLU A 199 -5.11 -18.19 -12.02
C GLU A 199 -4.64 -16.74 -12.03
N THR A 200 -3.38 -16.51 -11.67
CA THR A 200 -2.88 -15.16 -11.38
C THR A 200 -1.55 -14.87 -12.03
N ALA A 201 -1.25 -13.59 -12.21
CA ALA A 201 0.10 -13.08 -12.50
C ALA A 201 0.65 -12.30 -11.31
N LEU A 202 1.90 -12.57 -10.95
CA LEU A 202 2.67 -11.87 -9.92
C LEU A 202 3.64 -10.90 -10.59
N ILE A 203 3.46 -9.60 -10.33
CA ILE A 203 4.28 -8.52 -10.89
C ILE A 203 5.06 -7.84 -9.77
N VAL A 204 6.35 -7.58 -10.00
CA VAL A 204 7.20 -6.78 -9.10
C VAL A 204 7.67 -5.46 -9.71
N VAL A 205 7.40 -4.44 -8.92
CA VAL A 205 7.69 -3.01 -8.92
C VAL A 205 8.92 -2.46 -8.21
N PRO A 206 10.16 -2.36 -8.76
CA PRO A 206 11.23 -1.73 -7.99
C PRO A 206 10.84 -0.33 -7.52
N ALA A 207 10.95 -0.06 -6.21
CA ALA A 207 10.41 1.14 -5.57
C ALA A 207 10.76 2.45 -6.31
N GLY A 208 12.03 2.58 -6.71
CA GLY A 208 12.56 3.77 -7.38
C GLY A 208 12.00 4.04 -8.78
N LYS A 209 11.26 3.11 -9.38
CA LYS A 209 10.53 3.32 -10.65
C LYS A 209 9.28 4.16 -10.47
N LEU A 210 8.75 4.20 -9.25
CA LEU A 210 7.52 4.90 -8.91
C LEU A 210 7.81 6.10 -8.00
N PRO A 211 6.86 7.05 -7.87
CA PRO A 211 6.94 8.10 -6.85
C PRO A 211 6.90 7.48 -5.46
N VAL A 212 7.94 7.74 -4.66
CA VAL A 212 8.06 7.24 -3.29
C VAL A 212 7.93 8.41 -2.33
N SER A 213 7.12 8.26 -1.27
CA SER A 213 7.04 9.24 -0.20
C SER A 213 8.12 9.02 0.86
N THR A 214 8.37 10.02 1.71
CA THR A 214 9.34 9.83 2.80
C THR A 214 8.86 8.85 3.86
N SER A 215 7.55 8.65 4.02
CA SER A 215 7.03 7.67 4.99
C SER A 215 7.18 6.23 4.52
N ALA A 216 7.14 5.95 3.22
CA ALA A 216 7.31 4.59 2.69
C ALA A 216 8.70 4.00 2.98
N ILE A 217 9.70 4.86 3.20
CA ILE A 217 11.09 4.48 3.53
C ILE A 217 11.46 4.81 4.98
N ASP A 218 10.49 5.14 5.83
CA ASP A 218 10.74 5.52 7.22
C ASP A 218 11.21 4.30 8.05
N PRO A 219 12.43 4.33 8.61
CA PRO A 219 12.97 3.16 9.31
C PRO A 219 12.17 2.75 10.54
N THR A 220 11.56 3.72 11.23
CA THR A 220 10.72 3.46 12.42
C THR A 220 9.45 2.71 12.03
N ALA A 221 8.78 3.14 10.95
CA ALA A 221 7.58 2.51 10.44
C ALA A 221 7.84 1.11 9.84
N LEU A 222 8.96 0.95 9.12
CA LEU A 222 9.37 -0.35 8.59
C LEU A 222 9.67 -1.34 9.72
N ARG A 223 10.38 -0.91 10.77
CA ARG A 223 10.67 -1.75 11.94
C ARG A 223 9.43 -2.31 12.62
N GLU A 224 8.36 -1.53 12.70
CA GLU A 224 7.08 -2.03 13.22
C GLU A 224 6.55 -3.19 12.37
N CYS A 225 6.65 -3.09 11.04
CA CYS A 225 6.27 -4.18 10.15
C CYS A 225 7.19 -5.40 10.32
N GLU A 226 8.51 -5.20 10.49
CA GLU A 226 9.46 -6.28 10.79
C GLU A 226 9.12 -6.98 12.11
N GLU A 227 8.73 -6.22 13.14
CA GLU A 227 8.34 -6.78 14.44
C GLU A 227 7.07 -7.61 14.35
N ILE A 228 6.12 -7.26 13.48
CA ILE A 228 4.89 -8.01 13.26
C ILE A 228 5.17 -9.27 12.42
N LEU A 229 5.79 -9.12 11.25
CA LEU A 229 5.98 -10.20 10.29
C LEU A 229 7.22 -11.07 10.54
N LYS A 230 8.14 -10.63 11.39
CA LYS A 230 9.46 -11.25 11.60
C LYS A 230 10.28 -11.38 10.31
N ILE A 231 10.13 -10.40 9.42
CA ILE A 231 10.83 -10.28 8.13
C ILE A 231 11.74 -9.04 8.17
N PRO A 232 13.02 -9.12 7.75
CA PRO A 232 13.95 -7.99 7.82
C PRO A 232 13.83 -7.03 6.62
N PHE A 233 12.82 -6.14 6.63
CA PHE A 233 12.63 -5.11 5.58
C PHE A 233 13.79 -4.11 5.49
N LEU A 234 14.36 -3.68 6.62
CA LEU A 234 15.41 -2.66 6.66
C LEU A 234 16.71 -3.15 6.02
N GLU A 235 17.01 -4.45 6.08
CA GLU A 235 18.19 -5.04 5.46
C GLU A 235 18.10 -5.06 3.93
N HIS A 236 16.89 -4.99 3.39
CA HIS A 236 16.61 -5.02 1.95
C HIS A 236 16.17 -3.66 1.39
N LEU A 237 16.16 -2.61 2.21
CA LEU A 237 15.76 -1.29 1.77
C LEU A 237 16.84 -0.69 0.85
N ASP A 238 16.46 -0.27 -0.34
CA ASP A 238 17.36 0.43 -1.26
C ASP A 238 17.76 1.80 -0.68
N GLU A 239 19.02 1.89 -0.25
CA GLU A 239 19.61 3.09 0.34
C GLU A 239 19.68 4.29 -0.63
N SER A 240 19.42 4.09 -1.92
CA SER A 240 19.36 5.15 -2.92
C SER A 240 18.01 5.88 -2.95
N LEU A 241 16.95 5.30 -2.38
CA LEU A 241 15.61 5.88 -2.39
C LEU A 241 15.56 7.22 -1.65
N ARG A 242 14.91 8.21 -2.26
CA ARG A 242 14.70 9.54 -1.68
C ARG A 242 13.24 9.93 -1.83
N GLY A 243 12.51 9.90 -0.71
CA GLY A 243 11.09 10.27 -0.69
C GLY A 243 10.85 11.69 -1.20
N GLY A 244 9.74 11.90 -1.91
CA GLY A 244 9.31 13.20 -2.44
C GLY A 244 10.16 13.78 -3.57
N THR A 245 11.19 13.06 -4.03
CA THR A 245 12.07 13.51 -5.12
C THR A 245 11.66 13.00 -6.50
N ASN A 246 11.12 11.78 -6.57
CA ASN A 246 10.58 11.21 -7.80
C ASN A 246 9.12 11.67 -7.99
N ALA A 247 8.77 12.00 -9.23
CA ALA A 247 7.42 12.38 -9.62
C ALA A 247 7.04 11.68 -10.92
N TYR A 248 5.83 11.13 -10.96
CA TYR A 248 5.26 10.67 -12.20
C TYR A 248 4.82 11.88 -13.03
N ARG A 249 5.04 11.81 -14.34
CA ARG A 249 4.60 12.82 -15.30
C ARG A 249 3.92 12.11 -16.46
N PRO A 250 2.66 12.45 -16.77
CA PRO A 250 1.97 11.94 -17.94
C PRO A 250 2.78 12.19 -19.21
N ALA A 251 2.61 11.31 -20.20
CA ALA A 251 3.21 11.52 -21.51
C ALA A 251 2.62 12.79 -22.16
N GLY A 252 3.47 13.77 -22.46
CA GLY A 252 3.08 15.00 -23.17
C GLY A 252 3.00 16.28 -22.32
N GLU A 253 3.39 16.23 -21.04
CA GLU A 253 3.57 17.41 -20.16
C GLU A 253 5.02 17.83 -19.95
#